data_AF-Q1D216-F1
#
_entry.id   AF-Q1D216-F1
#
_cell.length_a   1.000
_cell.length_b   1.000
_cell.length_c   1.000
_cell.angle_alpha   90.00
_cell.angle_beta   90.00
_cell.angle_gamma   90.00
#
_symmetry.space_group_name_H-M   'P 1'
#
loop_
_entity.id
_entity.type
_entity.pdbx_description
1 polymer ?
#
loop_
_entity_poly.entity_id
_entity_poly.type
_entity_poly.pdbx_seq_one_letter_code
_entity_poly.pdbx_strand_id
1 'polypeptide(L)'
;MAWQPRRPSAEQQQERVARELRVSEAAISKWAARLRSGGLRALRARRHPGQPSRLTPTQWQQVATILRAGTLVAGFPTERWMLRRVAQVIMVRGYAAGTYNLTLTYRFP
;
A
#
# COMPACT_ATOMS: atom_id res chain seq x y z
N MET A 1 42.55 -19.74 38.01
CA MET A 1 42.29 -19.44 36.59
C MET A 1 40.93 -18.80 36.48
N ALA A 2 40.87 -17.48 36.26
CA ALA A 2 39.60 -16.76 36.12
C ALA A 2 39.09 -16.89 34.67
N TRP A 3 38.01 -17.63 34.48
CA TRP A 3 37.31 -17.68 33.20
C TRP A 3 36.59 -16.34 32.98
N GLN A 4 37.00 -15.58 31.97
CA GLN A 4 36.22 -14.45 31.47
C GLN A 4 35.46 -14.87 30.21
N PRO A 5 34.13 -14.75 30.17
CA PRO A 5 33.40 -14.99 28.93
C PRO A 5 33.83 -13.96 27.90
N ARG A 6 34.23 -14.41 26.71
CA ARG A 6 34.41 -13.51 25.57
C ARG A 6 33.08 -12.81 25.32
N ARG A 7 33.08 -11.48 25.35
CA ARG A 7 31.92 -10.73 24.86
C ARG A 7 31.68 -11.14 23.40
N PRO A 8 30.45 -11.52 23.04
CA PRO A 8 30.15 -11.92 21.67
C PRO A 8 30.45 -10.76 20.72
N SER A 9 30.99 -11.09 19.55
CA SER A 9 31.22 -10.11 18.49
C SER A 9 29.87 -9.50 18.04
N ALA A 10 29.92 -8.32 17.40
CA ALA A 10 28.71 -7.68 16.90
C ALA A 10 27.89 -8.58 15.96
N GLU A 11 28.57 -9.44 15.20
CA GLU A 11 27.96 -10.46 14.31
C GLU A 11 27.25 -11.55 15.12
N GLN A 12 27.91 -12.13 16.13
CA GLN A 12 27.31 -13.14 17.01
C GLN A 12 26.09 -12.60 17.77
N GLN A 13 26.11 -11.31 18.12
CA GLN A 13 24.97 -10.64 18.74
C GLN A 13 23.82 -10.48 17.74
N GLN A 14 24.10 -10.12 16.48
CA GLN A 14 23.09 -9.95 15.44
C GLN A 14 22.44 -11.28 15.04
N GLU A 15 23.23 -12.35 14.92
CA GLU A 15 22.73 -13.71 14.69
C GLU A 15 21.79 -14.19 15.80
N ARG A 16 22.16 -13.93 17.06
CA ARG A 16 21.31 -14.29 18.22
C ARG A 16 19.98 -13.55 18.17
N VAL A 17 20.01 -12.25 17.91
CA VAL A 17 18.81 -11.42 17.79
C VAL A 17 17.97 -11.83 16.57
N ALA A 18 18.60 -12.20 15.44
CA ALA A 18 17.90 -12.71 14.26
C ALA A 18 17.12 -14.00 14.58
N ARG A 19 17.75 -14.92 15.32
CA ARG A 19 17.12 -16.18 15.76
C ARG A 19 15.98 -15.96 16.74
N GLU A 20 16.17 -15.07 17.71
CA GLU A 20 15.16 -14.73 18.72
C GLU A 20 13.93 -14.07 18.09
N LEU A 21 14.14 -13.14 17.16
CA LEU A 21 13.07 -12.43 16.45
C LEU A 21 12.53 -13.18 15.22
N ARG A 22 13.10 -14.36 14.89
CA ARG A 22 12.78 -15.17 13.69
C ARG A 22 12.81 -14.36 12.39
N VAL A 23 13.77 -13.44 12.28
CA VAL A 23 14.00 -12.62 11.08
C VAL A 23 15.32 -12.98 10.43
N SER A 24 15.50 -12.60 9.17
CA SER A 24 16.79 -12.80 8.50
C SER A 24 17.88 -11.89 9.09
N GLU A 25 19.12 -12.36 9.06
CA GLU A 25 20.29 -11.59 9.47
C GLU A 25 20.41 -10.28 8.66
N ALA A 26 20.05 -10.31 7.38
CA ALA A 26 20.00 -9.14 6.52
C ALA A 26 19.01 -8.06 7.02
N ALA A 27 17.91 -8.45 7.67
CA ALA A 27 16.98 -7.50 8.29
C ALA A 27 17.59 -6.85 9.54
N ILE A 28 18.26 -7.63 10.39
CA ILE A 28 18.98 -7.13 11.57
C ILE A 28 20.11 -6.18 11.17
N SER A 29 20.91 -6.52 10.16
CA SER A 29 21.98 -5.65 9.66
C SER A 29 21.43 -4.30 9.14
N LYS A 30 20.30 -4.32 8.42
CA LYS A 30 19.59 -3.09 8.00
C LYS A 30 19.09 -2.27 9.19
N TRP A 31 18.55 -2.92 10.22
CA TRP A 31 18.09 -2.25 11.45
C TRP A 31 19.26 -1.65 12.23
N ALA A 32 20.39 -2.36 12.35
CA ALA A 32 21.60 -1.86 12.98
C ALA A 32 22.18 -0.64 12.24
N ALA A 33 22.18 -0.66 10.90
CA ALA A 33 22.58 0.50 10.09
C ALA A 33 21.65 1.70 10.30
N ARG A 34 20.32 1.50 10.30
CA ARG A 34 19.33 2.55 10.57
C ARG A 34 19.45 3.11 11.98
N LEU A 35 19.73 2.25 12.96
CA LEU A 35 19.95 2.65 14.35
C LEU A 35 21.20 3.53 14.48
N ARG A 36 22.30 3.19 13.79
CA ARG A 36 23.51 4.03 13.78
C ARG A 36 23.28 5.40 13.14
N SER A 37 22.48 5.49 12.08
CA SER A 37 22.27 6.74 11.35
C SER A 37 21.26 7.69 12.00
N GLY A 38 20.25 7.18 12.72
CA GLY A 38 19.15 8.02 13.21
C GLY A 38 18.56 7.60 14.56
N GLY A 39 19.30 6.77 15.31
CA GLY A 39 18.91 6.29 16.63
C GLY A 39 17.60 5.51 16.63
N LEU A 40 16.99 5.38 17.81
CA LEU A 40 15.74 4.64 18.00
C LEU A 40 14.57 5.21 17.18
N ARG A 41 14.61 6.51 16.83
CA ARG A 41 13.57 7.14 16.00
C ARG A 41 13.57 6.61 14.58
N ALA A 42 14.73 6.24 14.03
CA ALA A 42 14.86 5.68 12.68
C ALA A 42 14.38 4.21 12.58
N LEU A 43 14.27 3.51 13.71
CA LEU A 43 13.68 2.16 13.78
C LEU A 43 12.15 2.18 13.83
N ARG A 44 11.51 3.33 14.08
CA ARG A 44 10.05 3.40 14.06
C ARG A 44 9.52 2.95 12.71
N ALA A 45 8.55 2.04 12.74
CA ALA A 45 7.86 1.57 11.55
C ALA A 45 7.26 2.78 10.82
N ARG A 46 7.85 3.17 9.70
CA ARG A 46 7.28 4.18 8.83
C ARG A 46 6.17 3.50 8.06
N ARG A 47 4.93 3.93 8.28
CA ARG A 47 3.81 3.53 7.42
C ARG A 47 4.21 3.91 5.99
N HIS A 48 4.36 2.91 5.13
CA HIS A 48 4.56 3.15 3.71
C HIS A 48 3.24 3.75 3.20
N PRO A 49 3.19 5.05 2.83
CA PRO A 49 2.01 5.56 2.18
C PRO A 49 1.86 4.77 0.89
N GLY A 50 0.70 4.12 0.72
CA GLY A 50 0.38 3.49 -0.56
C GLY A 50 0.37 4.53 -1.68
N GLN A 51 0.17 4.07 -2.92
CA GLN A 51 0.01 4.99 -4.04
C GLN A 51 -1.10 6.02 -3.71
N PRO A 52 -0.83 7.33 -3.85
CA PRO A 52 -1.86 8.34 -3.61
C PRO A 52 -3.06 8.08 -4.53
N SER A 53 -4.27 8.34 -4.03
CA SER A 53 -5.49 8.27 -4.83
C SER A 53 -5.32 9.09 -6.10
N ARG A 54 -5.56 8.48 -7.27
CA ARG A 54 -5.54 9.20 -8.55
C ARG A 54 -6.70 10.19 -8.69
N LEU A 55 -7.74 10.05 -7.87
CA LEU A 55 -8.86 10.97 -7.80
C LEU A 55 -8.66 12.00 -6.69
N THR A 56 -8.88 13.27 -7.02
CA THR A 56 -8.93 14.37 -6.04
C THR A 56 -10.20 14.26 -5.19
N PRO A 57 -10.25 14.89 -4.01
CA PRO A 57 -11.45 14.90 -3.17
C PRO A 57 -12.70 15.43 -3.90
N THR A 58 -12.54 16.44 -4.75
CA THR A 58 -13.63 17.02 -5.56
C THR A 58 -14.15 16.01 -6.58
N GLN A 59 -13.26 15.24 -7.22
CA GLN A 59 -13.66 14.19 -8.16
C GLN A 59 -14.41 13.06 -7.44
N TRP A 60 -13.99 12.71 -6.22
CA TRP A 60 -14.74 11.77 -5.37
C TRP A 60 -16.16 12.25 -5.06
N GLN A 61 -16.33 13.54 -4.75
CA GLN A 61 -17.65 14.11 -4.52
C GLN A 61 -18.54 14.06 -5.76
N GLN A 62 -17.97 14.35 -6.94
CA GLN A 62 -18.70 14.26 -8.21
C GLN A 62 -19.14 12.82 -8.50
N VAL A 63 -18.25 11.84 -8.30
CA VAL A 63 -18.60 10.42 -8.42
C VAL A 63 -19.70 10.05 -7.42
N ALA A 64 -19.58 10.44 -6.15
CA ALA A 64 -20.58 10.16 -5.13
C ALA A 64 -21.96 10.77 -5.45
N THR A 65 -22.02 11.93 -6.10
CA THR A 65 -23.27 12.54 -6.56
C THR A 65 -23.92 11.71 -7.67
N ILE A 66 -23.13 11.20 -8.63
CA ILE A 66 -23.64 10.32 -9.70
C ILE A 66 -24.14 8.99 -9.12
N LEU A 67 -23.37 8.41 -8.19
CA LEU A 67 -23.75 7.16 -7.55
C LEU A 67 -25.08 7.30 -6.78
N ARG A 68 -25.29 8.45 -6.13
CA ARG A 68 -26.55 8.78 -5.44
C ARG A 68 -27.70 9.06 -6.38
N ALA A 69 -27.45 9.65 -7.56
CA ALA A 69 -28.48 9.88 -8.58
C ALA A 69 -29.04 8.58 -9.19
N GLY A 70 -28.34 7.45 -8.99
CA GLY A 70 -28.77 6.14 -9.46
C GLY A 70 -28.20 5.81 -10.84
N THR A 71 -28.15 4.52 -11.14
CA THR A 71 -27.54 4.01 -12.37
C THR A 71 -28.37 4.31 -13.61
N LEU A 72 -29.69 4.43 -13.50
CA LEU A 72 -30.59 4.80 -14.61
C LEU A 72 -30.28 6.21 -15.11
N VAL A 73 -30.06 7.16 -14.19
CA VAL A 73 -29.67 8.54 -14.52
C VAL A 73 -28.28 8.59 -15.14
N ALA A 74 -27.41 7.66 -14.78
CA ALA A 74 -26.10 7.48 -15.41
C ALA A 74 -26.15 6.75 -16.77
N GLY A 75 -27.34 6.38 -17.27
CA GLY A 75 -27.53 5.75 -18.58
C GLY A 75 -27.38 4.23 -18.58
N PHE A 76 -27.40 3.57 -17.41
CA PHE A 76 -27.33 2.11 -17.33
C PHE A 76 -28.73 1.48 -17.24
N PRO A 77 -28.94 0.29 -17.81
CA PRO A 77 -30.27 -0.33 -17.92
C PRO A 77 -30.84 -0.92 -16.61
N THR A 78 -30.08 -0.92 -15.52
CA THR A 78 -30.47 -1.59 -14.26
C THR A 78 -29.99 -0.77 -13.06
N GLU A 79 -30.79 -0.72 -11.99
CA GLU A 79 -30.58 0.07 -10.76
C GLU A 79 -29.37 -0.35 -9.89
N ARG A 80 -28.61 -1.38 -10.31
CA ARG A 80 -27.51 -1.95 -9.53
C ARG A 80 -26.16 -1.34 -9.89
N TRP A 81 -25.47 -0.75 -8.91
CA TRP A 81 -24.07 -0.37 -9.07
C TRP A 81 -23.18 -1.62 -9.09
N MET A 82 -22.38 -1.74 -10.14
CA MET A 82 -21.31 -2.73 -10.24
C MET A 82 -19.98 -2.00 -10.31
N LEU A 83 -18.91 -2.63 -9.79
CA LEU A 83 -17.56 -2.05 -9.80
C LEU A 83 -17.14 -1.58 -11.20
N ARG A 84 -17.49 -2.33 -12.24
CA ARG A 84 -17.24 -1.97 -13.65
C ARG A 84 -17.97 -0.68 -14.07
N ARG A 85 -19.20 -0.47 -13.60
CA ARG A 85 -19.99 0.74 -13.90
C ARG A 85 -19.44 1.97 -13.20
N VAL A 86 -19.02 1.81 -11.94
CA VAL A 86 -18.35 2.89 -11.19
C VAL A 86 -17.06 3.29 -11.92
N ALA A 87 -16.27 2.33 -12.39
CA ALA A 87 -15.07 2.61 -13.17
C ALA A 87 -15.38 3.31 -14.50
N GLN A 88 -16.46 2.94 -15.19
CA GLN A 88 -16.89 3.60 -16.42
C GLN A 88 -17.29 5.06 -16.17
N VAL A 89 -18.02 5.33 -15.09
CA VAL A 89 -18.36 6.71 -14.68
C VAL A 89 -17.09 7.54 -14.43
N ILE A 90 -16.08 6.94 -13.79
CA ILE A 90 -14.79 7.59 -13.53
C ILE A 90 -14.03 7.86 -14.84
N MET A 91 -14.07 6.94 -15.80
CA MET A 91 -13.41 7.05 -17.10
C MET A 91 -14.07 8.07 -18.03
N VAL A 92 -15.40 8.00 -18.21
CA VAL A 92 -16.16 8.87 -19.13
C VAL A 92 -16.05 10.34 -18.72
N ARG A 93 -15.96 10.61 -17.42
CA ARG A 93 -15.78 11.96 -16.89
C ARG A 93 -14.33 12.47 -16.98
N GLY A 94 -13.41 11.67 -17.53
CA GLY A 94 -12.03 12.07 -17.76
C GLY A 94 -11.18 12.21 -16.49
N TYR A 95 -11.63 11.66 -15.35
CA TYR A 95 -10.92 11.82 -14.07
C TYR A 95 -9.65 10.97 -13.97
N ALA A 96 -9.37 10.14 -14.98
CA ALA A 96 -8.34 9.12 -14.91
C ALA A 96 -7.57 8.96 -16.23
N ALA A 97 -6.51 9.75 -16.37
CA ALA A 97 -5.43 9.43 -17.31
C ALA A 97 -4.47 8.44 -16.62
N GLY A 98 -4.76 7.15 -16.71
CA GLY A 98 -3.87 6.12 -16.18
C GLY A 98 -4.54 4.76 -16.10
N THR A 99 -4.01 3.81 -16.86
CA THR A 99 -4.53 2.46 -17.08
C THR A 99 -5.02 1.79 -15.80
N TYR A 100 -6.34 1.66 -15.67
CA TYR A 100 -6.93 0.58 -14.90
C TYR A 100 -6.78 -0.66 -15.78
N ASN A 101 -6.09 -1.70 -15.31
CA ASN A 101 -6.11 -2.98 -16.00
C ASN A 101 -7.46 -3.66 -15.70
N LEU A 102 -8.54 -3.07 -16.19
CA LEU A 102 -9.84 -3.73 -16.29
C LEU A 102 -9.74 -4.52 -17.59
N THR A 103 -9.29 -5.77 -17.49
CA THR A 103 -9.19 -6.66 -18.64
C THR A 103 -10.55 -6.69 -19.34
N LEU A 104 -10.60 -5.96 -20.45
CA LEU A 104 -11.76 -5.62 -21.23
C LEU A 104 -12.01 -6.78 -22.18
N THR A 105 -12.78 -7.77 -21.73
CA THR A 105 -13.44 -8.73 -22.61
C THR A 105 -14.93 -8.75 -22.28
N TYR A 106 -15.60 -7.65 -22.59
CA TYR A 106 -17.04 -7.72 -22.85
C TYR A 106 -17.46 -6.58 -23.77
N ARG A 107 -17.68 -6.93 -25.03
CA ARG A 107 -18.39 -6.12 -26.02
C ARG A 107 -19.88 -6.40 -25.78
N PHE A 108 -20.62 -5.40 -25.31
CA PHE A 108 -22.08 -5.49 -25.26
C PHE A 108 -22.66 -5.31 -26.68
N PRO A 109 -23.76 -5.98 -27.03
CA PRO A 109 -24.60 -5.67 -28.18
C PRO A 109 -25.32 -4.32 -28.04
#